data_AF-A0A917PJX1-F1
#
_entry.id   AF-A0A917PJX1-F1
#
_cell.length_a   1.000
_cell.length_b   1.000
_cell.length_c   1.000
_cell.angle_alpha   90.00
_cell.angle_beta   90.00
_cell.angle_gamma   90.00
#
_symmetry.space_group_name_H-M   'P 1'
#
loop_
_entity.id
_entity.type
_entity.pdbx_description
1 polymer ?
#
loop_
_entity_poly.entity_id
_entity_poly.type
_entity_poly.pdbx_seq_one_letter_code
_entity_poly.pdbx_strand_id
1 'polypeptide(L)' 'MRPSVGSANWSGGLMATRHLIELGHRGIAAITGPEDMMCSLARLDGLRSATNSAGLEIRPGWIASATST' A
#
# COMPACT_ATOMS: atom_id res chain seq x y z
N MET A 1 8.21 12.54 26.69
CA MET A 1 8.11 12.03 25.30
C MET A 1 9.33 11.16 25.04
N ARG A 2 9.16 9.87 24.70
CA ARG A 2 10.31 9.01 24.31
C ARG A 2 10.57 9.22 22.81
N PRO A 3 11.83 9.33 22.37
CA PRO A 3 12.14 9.40 20.96
C PRO A 3 11.69 8.10 20.28
N SER A 4 11.14 8.23 19.08
CA SER A 4 10.76 7.11 18.21
C SER A 4 11.38 7.30 16.83
N VAL A 5 11.62 6.19 16.16
CA VAL A 5 11.99 6.14 14.74
C VAL A 5 10.89 5.40 13.99
N GLY A 6 10.55 5.88 12.81
CA GLY A 6 9.51 5.29 11.97
C GLY A 6 9.96 5.21 10.52
N SER A 7 9.28 4.36 9.75
CA SER A 7 9.49 4.24 8.31
C SER A 7 8.52 5.15 7.55
N ALA A 8 8.95 5.69 6.41
CA ALA A 8 8.11 6.41 5.47
C ALA A 8 7.18 5.46 4.69
N ASN A 9 6.27 4.78 5.40
CA ASN A 9 5.46 3.67 4.89
C ASN A 9 4.62 4.02 3.66
N TRP A 10 4.07 5.24 3.60
CA TRP A 10 3.32 5.72 2.43
C TRP A 10 4.20 5.86 1.20
N SER A 11 5.35 6.53 1.34
CA SER A 11 6.31 6.71 0.24
C SER A 11 6.83 5.35 -0.26
N GLY A 12 7.09 4.41 0.64
CA GLY A 12 7.48 3.05 0.28
C GLY A 12 6.41 2.31 -0.53
N GLY A 13 5.14 2.36 -0.10
CA GLY A 13 4.03 1.75 -0.85
C GLY A 13 3.87 2.36 -2.25
N LEU A 14 3.95 3.70 -2.34
CA LEU A 14 3.90 4.42 -3.61
C LEU A 14 5.01 4.00 -4.58
N MET A 15 6.26 3.95 -4.10
CA MET A 15 7.41 3.58 -4.93
C MET A 15 7.32 2.13 -5.42
N ALA A 16 6.97 1.19 -4.52
CA ALA A 16 6.84 -0.20 -4.89
C ALA A 16 5.76 -0.42 -5.97
N THR A 17 4.58 0.20 -5.81
CA THR A 17 3.50 0.07 -6.79
C THR A 17 3.84 0.76 -8.11
N ARG A 18 4.46 1.94 -8.09
CA ARG A 18 4.93 2.61 -9.32
C ARG A 18 5.90 1.73 -10.10
N HIS A 19 6.85 1.11 -9.41
CA HIS A 19 7.80 0.22 -10.04
C HIS A 19 7.11 -0.95 -10.77
N LEU A 20 6.10 -1.57 -10.15
CA LEU A 20 5.31 -2.62 -10.81
C LEU A 20 4.57 -2.08 -12.05
N ILE A 21 4.02 -0.88 -11.98
CA ILE A 21 3.33 -0.24 -13.11
C ILE A 21 4.32 0.05 -14.26
N GLU A 22 5.52 0.54 -13.94
CA GLU A 22 6.59 0.78 -14.93
C GLU A 22 7.03 -0.50 -15.65
N LEU A 23 7.00 -1.64 -14.96
CA LEU A 23 7.22 -2.96 -15.55
C LEU A 23 6.03 -3.46 -16.42
N GLY A 24 4.93 -2.71 -16.46
CA GLY A 24 3.74 -3.01 -17.26
C GLY A 24 2.63 -3.76 -16.51
N HIS A 25 2.75 -3.96 -15.19
CA HIS A 25 1.69 -4.59 -14.42
C HIS A 25 0.49 -3.67 -14.26
N ARG A 26 -0.69 -4.15 -14.66
CA ARG A 26 -1.96 -3.41 -14.56
C ARG A 26 -2.91 -3.96 -13.50
N GLY A 27 -2.70 -5.22 -13.10
CA GLY A 27 -3.44 -5.87 -12.02
C GLY A 27 -2.54 -6.00 -10.80
N ILE A 28 -2.72 -5.12 -9.82
CA ILE A 28 -1.93 -5.11 -8.58
C ILE A 28 -2.88 -5.31 -7.40
N ALA A 29 -2.61 -6.34 -6.60
CA ALA A 29 -3.30 -6.65 -5.36
C ALA A 29 -2.41 -6.33 -4.15
N ALA A 30 -3.01 -6.13 -2.98
CA ALA A 30 -2.27 -5.91 -1.74
C ALA A 30 -2.70 -6.90 -0.67
N ILE A 31 -1.72 -7.55 -0.04
CA ILE A 31 -1.88 -8.30 1.20
C ILE A 31 -1.25 -7.44 2.29
N THR A 32 -2.08 -6.91 3.19
CA THR A 32 -1.66 -5.97 4.24
C THR A 32 -1.63 -6.64 5.60
N GLY A 33 -0.95 -6.00 6.56
CA GLY A 33 -1.17 -6.32 7.96
C GLY A 33 -2.56 -5.88 8.44
N PRO A 34 -2.79 -5.93 9.76
CA PRO A 34 -4.06 -5.53 10.35
C PRO A 34 -4.47 -4.11 10.03
N GLU A 35 -5.78 -3.91 9.89
CA GLU A 35 -6.39 -2.64 9.46
C GLU A 35 -6.32 -1.55 10.54
N ASP A 36 -6.08 -1.91 11.79
CA ASP A 36 -5.85 -1.01 12.91
C ASP A 36 -4.39 -0.54 13.03
N MET A 37 -3.46 -1.13 12.26
CA MET A 37 -2.07 -0.70 12.24
C MET A 37 -1.84 0.45 11.25
N MET A 38 -1.40 1.60 11.78
CA MET A 38 -1.07 2.79 10.97
C MET A 38 -0.10 2.50 9.82
N CYS A 39 0.89 1.62 10.03
CA CYS A 39 1.84 1.24 8.99
C CYS A 39 1.17 0.48 7.83
N SER A 40 0.18 -0.37 8.12
CA SER A 40 -0.59 -1.11 7.11
C SER A 40 -1.42 -0.15 6.25
N LEU A 41 -2.15 0.76 6.90
CA LEU A 41 -2.94 1.79 6.24
C LEU A 41 -2.05 2.69 5.35
N ALA A 42 -0.93 3.17 5.88
CA ALA A 42 -0.01 4.02 5.13
C ALA A 42 0.54 3.33 3.87
N ARG A 43 0.90 2.04 3.95
CA ARG A 43 1.36 1.28 2.75
C ARG A 43 0.24 1.13 1.73
N LEU A 44 -0.98 0.82 2.19
CA LEU A 44 -2.16 0.68 1.32
C LEU A 44 -2.50 1.99 0.61
N ASP A 45 -2.41 3.12 1.29
CA ASP A 45 -2.65 4.44 0.70
C ASP A 45 -1.57 4.82 -0.32
N GLY A 46 -0.32 4.41 -0.11
CA GLY A 46 0.74 4.55 -1.10
C GLY A 46 0.42 3.80 -2.41
N LEU A 47 -0.04 2.55 -2.28
CA LEU A 47 -0.48 1.74 -3.42
C LEU A 47 -1.68 2.39 -4.15
N ARG A 48 -2.72 2.81 -3.41
CA ARG A 48 -3.88 3.52 -3.98
C ARG A 48 -3.48 4.81 -4.71
N SER A 49 -2.53 5.55 -4.16
CA SER A 49 -2.01 6.78 -4.77
C SER A 49 -1.31 6.49 -6.09
N ALA A 50 -0.51 5.42 -6.15
CA ALA A 50 0.18 5.00 -7.36
C ALA A 50 -0.79 4.53 -8.45
N THR A 51 -1.75 3.67 -8.12
CA THR A 51 -2.72 3.14 -9.08
C THR A 51 -3.62 4.25 -9.63
N ASN A 52 -4.12 5.14 -8.75
CA ASN A 52 -4.93 6.29 -9.17
C ASN A 52 -4.16 7.22 -10.12
N SER A 53 -2.90 7.54 -9.78
CA SER A 53 -2.04 8.36 -10.65
C SER A 53 -1.81 7.75 -12.04
N ALA A 54 -1.86 6.42 -12.16
CA ALA A 54 -1.72 5.69 -13.42
C ALA A 54 -3.06 5.40 -14.13
N GLY A 55 -4.19 5.88 -13.58
CA GLY A 55 -5.53 5.56 -14.09
C GLY A 55 -5.90 4.08 -13.98
N LEU A 56 -5.32 3.37 -13.01
CA LEU A 56 -5.60 1.97 -12.72
C LEU A 56 -6.53 1.84 -11.51
N GLU A 57 -7.47 0.91 -11.60
CA GLU A 57 -8.40 0.60 -10.52
C GLU A 57 -7.96 -0.67 -9.78
N ILE A 58 -8.06 -0.63 -8.45
CA ILE A 58 -7.91 -1.81 -7.62
C ILE A 58 -9.26 -2.53 -7.60
N ARG A 59 -9.29 -3.74 -8.13
CA ARG A 59 -10.53 -4.51 -8.22
C ARG A 59 -11.10 -4.81 -6.83
N PRO A 60 -12.43 -4.85 -6.67
CA PRO A 60 -13.07 -5.34 -5.45
C PRO A 60 -12.50 -6.72 -5.07
N GLY A 61 -12.16 -6.89 -3.79
CA GLY A 61 -11.59 -8.15 -3.27
C GLY A 61 -10.08 -8.36 -3.48
N TRP A 62 -9.36 -7.40 -4.07
CA TRP A 62 -7.90 -7.49 -4.27
C TRP A 62 -7.07 -6.90 -3.12
N ILE A 63 -7.75 -6.49 -2.05
CA ILE A 63 -7.14 -6.08 -0.79
C ILE A 63 -7.51 -7.14 0.24
N ALA A 64 -6.50 -7.78 0.83
CA ALA A 64 -6.67 -8.72 1.94
C ALA A 64 -5.87 -8.22 3.14
N SER A 65 -6.50 -8.17 4.31
CA SER A 65 -5.88 -7.78 5.58
C SER A 65 -5.66 -9.02 6.46
N ALA A 66 -4.54 -9.05 7.20
CA ALA A 66 -4.37 -9.97 8.31
C ALA A 66 -5.18 -9.50 9.53
N THR A 67 -5.59 -10.41 10.42
CA THR A 67 -6.30 -10.03 11.66
C THR A 67 -5.30 -9.69 12.78
N SER A 68 -5.62 -8.70 13.61
CA SER A 68 -4.90 -8.46 14.88
C SER A 68 -5.25 -9.57 15.89
N THR A 69 -4.23 -10.15 16.55
CA THR A 69 -4.38 -11.18 17.61
C THR A 69 -4.60 -10.52 18.97
#